data_AF-A0A846U2K0-F1
#
_entry.id   AF-A0A846U2K0-F1
#
_cell.length_a   1.000
_cell.length_b   1.000
_cell.length_c   1.000
_cell.angle_alpha   90.00
_cell.angle_beta   90.00
_cell.angle_gamma   90.00
#
_symmetry.space_group_name_H-M   'P 1'
#
loop_
_entity.id
_entity.type
_entity.pdbx_description
1 polymer ?
#
loop_
_entity_poly.entity_id
_entity_poly.type
_entity_poly.pdbx_seq_one_letter_code
_entity_poly.pdbx_strand_id
1 'polypeptide(L)'
;MSYYYKNEYKFSDHALNRAKTRLNLKDLSDSEVINHCLKLIELSHEMHETKTCKYINVNKTNLYFVVDINENLIITLSPFKPDRLLGILNS
;
A
#
# COMPACT_ATOMS: atom_id res chain seq x y z
N MET A 1 12.40 25.31 0.63
CA MET A 1 12.52 23.84 0.76
C MET A 1 11.47 23.37 1.78
N SER A 2 10.20 23.34 1.39
CA SER A 2 9.12 22.87 2.29
C SER A 2 8.92 21.39 2.11
N TYR A 3 9.41 20.59 3.06
CA TYR A 3 9.17 19.15 3.16
C TYR A 3 7.77 18.85 3.71
N TYR A 4 6.75 19.43 3.09
CA TYR A 4 5.37 18.95 3.24
C TYR A 4 5.09 18.11 2.00
N TYR A 5 5.62 16.89 1.97
CA TYR A 5 5.12 15.89 1.03
C TYR A 5 3.67 15.67 1.42
N LYS A 6 2.78 16.20 0.58
CA LYS A 6 1.34 16.07 0.67
C LYS A 6 1.07 14.57 0.78
N ASN A 7 0.67 14.09 1.95
CA ASN A 7 0.28 12.69 2.14
C ASN A 7 -0.99 12.46 1.32
N GLU A 8 -0.86 12.16 0.02
CA GLU A 8 -1.99 11.99 -0.89
C GLU A 8 -2.67 10.62 -0.72
N TYR A 9 -2.01 9.67 -0.06
CA TYR A 9 -2.57 8.34 0.19
C TYR A 9 -3.36 8.29 1.49
N LYS A 10 -4.67 8.05 1.37
CA LYS A 10 -5.53 7.71 2.50
C LYS A 10 -5.38 6.22 2.81
N PHE A 11 -5.52 5.82 4.07
CA PHE A 11 -5.57 4.41 4.45
C PHE A 11 -6.98 4.06 4.91
N SER A 12 -7.51 2.94 4.42
CA SER A 12 -8.71 2.35 5.01
C SER A 12 -8.37 1.62 6.32
N ASP A 13 -9.33 1.53 7.24
CA ASP A 13 -9.16 0.75 8.49
C ASP A 13 -8.79 -0.72 8.20
N HIS A 14 -9.34 -1.27 7.11
CA HIS A 14 -8.97 -2.60 6.65
C HIS A 14 -7.50 -2.67 6.23
N ALA A 15 -7.03 -1.72 5.42
CA ALA A 15 -5.64 -1.66 4.99
C ALA A 15 -4.67 -1.50 6.16
N LEU A 16 -5.02 -0.68 7.15
CA LEU A 16 -4.24 -0.47 8.37
C LEU A 16 -4.08 -1.77 9.17
N ASN A 17 -5.18 -2.49 9.40
CA ASN A 17 -5.15 -3.78 10.08
C ASN A 17 -4.34 -4.83 9.29
N ARG A 18 -4.47 -4.83 7.96
CA ARG A 18 -3.64 -5.67 7.08
C ARG A 18 -2.17 -5.30 7.15
N ALA A 19 -1.84 -4.02 7.17
CA ALA A 19 -0.46 -3.54 7.30
C ALA A 19 0.14 -4.00 8.63
N LYS A 20 -0.57 -3.81 9.74
CA LYS A 20 -0.14 -4.28 11.07
C LYS A 20 0.16 -5.77 11.10
N THR A 21 -0.73 -6.58 10.51
CA THR A 21 -0.56 -8.03 10.51
C THR A 21 0.52 -8.51 9.56
N ARG A 22 0.65 -7.92 8.36
CA ARG A 22 1.61 -8.33 7.33
C ARG A 22 3.03 -7.82 7.57
N LEU A 23 3.16 -6.61 8.13
CA LEU A 23 4.44 -5.99 8.46
C LEU A 23 4.87 -6.27 9.91
N ASN A 24 4.10 -7.06 10.64
CA ASN A 24 4.34 -7.39 12.06
C ASN A 24 4.45 -6.15 12.96
N LEU A 25 3.62 -5.13 12.71
CA LEU A 25 3.58 -3.84 13.42
C LEU A 25 2.44 -3.80 14.45
N LYS A 26 2.12 -4.93 15.08
CA LYS A 26 0.93 -5.05 15.95
C LYS A 26 0.99 -4.15 17.19
N ASP A 27 2.18 -3.85 17.67
CA ASP A 27 2.41 -3.04 18.88
C ASP A 27 2.48 -1.53 18.59
N LEU A 28 2.39 -1.13 17.32
CA LEU A 28 2.49 0.27 16.90
C LEU A 28 1.11 0.94 16.80
N SER A 29 1.10 2.23 17.12
CA SER A 29 -0.07 3.08 16.93
C SER A 29 -0.39 3.25 15.43
N ASP A 30 -1.66 3.53 15.10
CA ASP A 30 -2.08 3.69 13.70
C ASP A 30 -1.26 4.76 12.97
N SER A 31 -0.96 5.87 13.65
CA SER A 31 -0.12 6.95 13.14
C SER A 31 1.31 6.49 12.80
N GLU A 32 1.91 5.65 13.64
CA GLU A 32 3.25 5.10 13.38
C GLU A 32 3.22 4.10 12.21
N VAL A 33 2.17 3.29 12.11
CA VAL A 33 1.99 2.35 11.00
C VAL A 33 1.83 3.09 9.68
N ILE A 34 1.04 4.18 9.65
CA ILE A 34 0.89 5.04 8.46
C ILE A 34 2.25 5.60 8.04
N ASN A 35 2.98 6.20 8.97
CA ASN A 35 4.30 6.76 8.69
C ASN A 35 5.29 5.70 8.20
N HIS A 36 5.23 4.49 8.76
CA HIS A 36 6.06 3.38 8.31
C HIS A 36 5.68 2.93 6.90
N CYS A 37 4.39 2.82 6.59
CA CYS A 37 3.91 2.46 5.26
C CYS A 37 4.31 3.51 4.21
N LEU A 38 4.22 4.80 4.55
CA LEU A 38 4.64 5.89 3.66
C LEU A 38 6.14 5.83 3.35
N LYS A 39 6.98 5.59 4.36
CA LYS A 39 8.43 5.37 4.14
C LYS A 39 8.68 4.18 3.22
N LEU A 40 7.92 3.10 3.35
CA LEU A 40 8.04 1.93 2.48
C LEU A 40 7.63 2.24 1.04
N ILE A 41 6.60 3.08 0.86
CA ILE A 41 6.17 3.56 -0.46
C ILE A 41 7.23 4.48 -1.08
N GLU A 42 7.84 5.38 -0.32
CA GLU A 42 8.92 6.24 -0.80
C GLU A 42 10.17 5.44 -1.20
N LEU A 43 10.45 4.36 -0.45
CA LEU A 43 11.55 3.43 -0.75
C LEU A 43 11.19 2.41 -1.84
N SER A 44 9.95 2.39 -2.34
CA SER A 44 9.55 1.45 -3.38
C SER A 44 10.18 1.83 -4.72
N HIS A 45 10.74 0.84 -5.41
CA HIS A 45 11.32 1.02 -6.75
C HIS A 45 10.42 0.47 -7.86
N GLU A 46 9.45 -0.36 -7.51
CA GLU A 46 8.54 -0.99 -8.46
C GLU A 46 7.10 -0.55 -8.17
N MET A 47 6.51 0.13 -9.15
CA MET A 47 5.10 0.51 -9.14
C MET A 47 4.45 0.02 -10.43
N HIS A 48 3.28 -0.60 -10.30
CA HIS A 48 2.48 -1.06 -11.42
C HIS A 48 1.11 -0.41 -11.35
N GLU A 49 0.75 0.33 -12.40
CA GLU A 49 -0.55 0.98 -12.48
C GLU A 49 -1.46 0.21 -13.43
N THR A 50 -2.70 0.00 -13.00
CA THR A 50 -3.80 -0.51 -13.84
C THR A 50 -4.82 0.59 -14.07
N LYS A 51 -5.92 0.29 -14.78
CA LYS A 51 -6.97 1.28 -15.06
C LYS A 51 -7.64 1.85 -13.81
N THR A 52 -7.70 1.07 -12.73
CA THR A 52 -8.44 1.43 -11.51
C THR A 52 -7.54 1.44 -10.27
N CYS A 53 -6.47 0.64 -10.26
CA CYS A 53 -5.64 0.45 -9.08
C CYS A 53 -4.16 0.64 -9.37
N LYS A 54 -3.43 1.18 -8.40
CA LYS A 54 -1.98 1.26 -8.37
C LYS A 54 -1.43 0.27 -7.36
N TYR A 55 -0.45 -0.51 -7.78
CA TYR A 55 0.23 -1.52 -7.00
C TYR A 55 1.64 -1.04 -6.71
N ILE A 56 1.96 -0.83 -5.43
CA ILE A 56 3.26 -0.32 -5.00
C ILE A 56 3.98 -1.44 -4.25
N ASN A 57 5.13 -1.88 -4.76
CA ASN A 57 5.92 -2.94 -4.13
C ASN A 57 6.53 -2.45 -2.81
N VAL A 58 6.34 -3.21 -1.75
CA VAL A 58 6.99 -2.98 -0.46
C VAL A 58 8.41 -3.53 -0.52
N ASN A 59 9.37 -2.63 -0.71
CA ASN A 59 10.78 -2.95 -0.89
C ASN A 59 11.28 -4.00 0.14
N LYS A 60 11.92 -5.06 -0.35
CA LYS A 60 12.39 -6.28 0.36
C LYS A 60 11.34 -7.34 0.73
N THR A 61 10.06 -7.15 0.38
CA THR A 61 9.01 -8.17 0.59
C THR A 61 8.20 -8.38 -0.68
N ASN A 62 7.66 -9.59 -0.89
CA ASN A 62 6.72 -9.86 -1.99
C ASN A 62 5.32 -9.28 -1.69
N LEU A 63 5.24 -8.10 -1.07
CA LEU A 63 4.01 -7.44 -0.68
C LEU A 63 3.78 -6.23 -1.58
N TYR A 64 2.53 -6.01 -1.96
CA TYR A 64 2.09 -4.89 -2.77
C TYR A 64 1.00 -4.13 -2.03
N PHE A 65 1.18 -2.82 -1.87
CA PHE A 65 0.09 -1.93 -1.50
C PHE A 65 -0.83 -1.76 -2.71
N VAL A 66 -2.12 -2.02 -2.50
CA VAL A 66 -3.16 -1.79 -3.50
C VAL A 66 -3.83 -0.47 -3.20
N VAL A 67 -3.69 0.47 -4.12
CA VAL A 67 -4.21 1.83 -4.02
C VAL A 67 -5.29 2.03 -5.08
N ASP A 68 -6.45 2.55 -4.73
CA ASP A 68 -7.41 3.07 -5.70
C ASP A 68 -6.90 4.39 -6.29
N ILE A 69 -6.81 4.48 -7.62
CA ILE A 69 -6.31 5.68 -8.29
C ILE A 69 -7.30 6.83 -8.18
N ASN A 70 -8.61 6.55 -8.11
CA ASN A 70 -9.63 7.60 -8.09
C ASN A 70 -9.66 8.33 -6.75
N GLU A 71 -9.49 7.59 -5.66
CA GLU A 71 -9.57 8.13 -4.30
C GLU A 71 -8.20 8.32 -3.64
N ASN A 72 -7.12 7.88 -4.28
CA ASN A 72 -5.80 7.69 -3.69
C ASN A 72 -5.90 6.95 -2.35
N LEU A 73 -6.75 5.92 -2.27
CA LEU A 73 -7.03 5.17 -1.05
C LEU A 73 -6.31 3.83 -1.09
N ILE A 74 -5.47 3.56 -0.09
CA ILE A 74 -4.88 2.25 0.13
C ILE A 74 -5.98 1.33 0.68
N ILE A 75 -6.38 0.37 -0.14
CA ILE A 75 -7.45 -0.59 0.14
C ILE A 75 -6.90 -1.78 0.92
N THR A 76 -5.71 -2.29 0.55
CA THR A 76 -5.14 -3.48 1.19
C THR A 76 -3.64 -3.67 0.92
N LEU A 77 -3.01 -4.60 1.65
CA LEU A 77 -1.69 -5.14 1.34
C LEU A 77 -1.81 -6.60 0.92
N SER A 78 -1.39 -6.90 -0.31
CA SER A 78 -1.49 -8.23 -0.89
C SER A 78 -0.11 -8.81 -1.20
N PRO A 79 0.15 -10.11 -0.92
CA PRO A 79 1.37 -10.78 -1.37
C PRO A 79 1.34 -11.18 -2.86
N PHE A 80 0.23 -10.94 -3.54
CA PHE A 80 0.05 -11.38 -4.93
C PHE A 80 0.55 -10.32 -5.90
N LYS A 81 1.28 -10.77 -6.93
CA LYS A 81 1.61 -9.94 -8.08
C LYS A 81 0.32 -9.39 -8.74
N PRO A 82 0.36 -8.16 -9.28
CA PRO A 82 -0.80 -7.53 -9.90
C PRO A 82 -1.49 -8.43 -10.94
N ASP A 83 -0.72 -9.16 -11.76
CA ASP A 83 -1.24 -10.04 -12.80
C ASP A 83 -2.09 -11.21 -12.25
N ARG A 84 -1.70 -11.78 -11.11
CA ARG A 84 -2.47 -12.86 -10.47
C ARG A 84 -3.76 -12.34 -9.84
N LEU A 85 -3.74 -11.13 -9.27
CA LEU A 85 -4.93 -10.50 -8.71
C LEU A 85 -5.94 -10.12 -9.79
N LEU A 86 -5.48 -9.54 -10.89
CA LEU A 86 -6.31 -9.22 -12.05
C LEU A 86 -6.92 -10.47 -12.69
N GLY A 87 -6.17 -11.57 -12.71
CA GLY A 87 -6.67 -12.88 -13.18
C GLY A 87 -7.79 -13.45 -12.32
N ILE A 88 -7.78 -13.22 -11.00
CA ILE A 88 -8.82 -13.70 -10.06
C ILE A 88 -10.07 -12.82 -10.06
N LEU A 89 -9.91 -11.50 -10.25
CA LEU A 89 -11.04 -10.56 -10.27
C LEU A 89 -11.85 -10.62 -11.57
N ASN A 90 -11.25 -11.06 -12.66
CA ASN A 90 -11.89 -11.17 -13.98
C ASN A 90 -12.25 -12.62 -14.38
N SER A 91 -12.10 -13.60 -13.48
CA SER A 91 -12.42 -15.02 -13.70
C SER A 91 -13.79 -15.39 -13.16
#